data_AF-A0A2I0TKA2-F1
#
_entry.id   AF-A0A2I0TKA2-F1
#
_cell.length_a   1.000
_cell.length_b   1.000
_cell.length_c   1.000
_cell.angle_alpha   90.00
_cell.angle_beta   90.00
_cell.angle_gamma   90.00
#
_symmetry.space_group_name_H-M   'P 1'
#
loop_
_entity.id
_entity.type
_entity.pdbx_description
1 polymer ?
#
loop_
_entity_poly.entity_id
_entity_poly.type
_entity_poly.pdbx_seq_one_letter_code
_entity_poly.pdbx_strand_id
1 'polypeptide(L)'
;MPGIWILALFLLSAAEGEEVCYDRLGCFSDDIPWSGTTERPIHKLPWDPKKIDVHFLLYTRENPDNFQEISAVDTSTIEYSNFNASRLTRFIVHGFIDNGEENWLSDMCKGSCFPCPKEGCPNMGHFADKFKGKTGNDFTKLYLNTAEDKDFALWRYKVTVTLSGKSKVKGYVNVALYGSGGNTRQHQVIQGTLQPDNTYTSFIDAEVNVGTVTKVKFLWNNNWINPTLPKLGAATITVQSGENGTEYRFCGSEKVREDVLQTLTAC
;
A
#
# COMPACT_ATOMS: atom_id res chain seq x y z
N MET A 1 -53.99 32.46 43.26
CA MET A 1 -53.26 33.06 42.11
C MET A 1 -52.28 32.03 41.57
N PRO A 2 -52.71 31.16 40.64
CA PRO A 2 -51.93 30.03 40.12
C PRO A 2 -51.33 30.40 38.75
N GLY A 3 -50.44 31.39 38.70
CA GLY A 3 -50.04 32.02 37.44
C GLY A 3 -48.54 32.32 37.31
N ILE A 4 -47.68 31.65 38.07
CA ILE A 4 -46.22 31.94 38.07
C ILE A 4 -45.35 30.70 37.75
N TRP A 5 -45.95 29.53 37.50
CA TRP A 5 -45.19 28.29 37.22
C TRP A 5 -45.18 27.83 35.76
N ILE A 6 -45.89 28.51 34.83
CA ILE A 6 -45.95 28.10 33.41
C ILE A 6 -44.88 28.80 32.55
N LEU A 7 -44.25 29.87 33.03
CA LEU A 7 -43.25 30.63 32.27
C LEU A 7 -41.80 30.12 32.41
N ALA A 8 -41.53 29.16 33.30
CA ALA A 8 -40.20 28.58 33.45
C ALA A 8 -39.95 27.32 32.60
N LEU A 9 -40.97 26.79 31.90
CA LEU A 9 -40.86 25.56 31.10
C LEU A 9 -40.62 25.78 29.60
N PHE A 10 -40.46 27.02 29.13
CA PHE A 10 -40.35 27.36 27.70
C PHE A 10 -38.99 27.94 27.26
N LEU A 11 -37.93 27.80 28.07
CA LEU A 11 -36.56 28.22 27.70
C LEU A 11 -35.50 27.15 28.01
N LEU A 12 -35.82 25.90 27.69
CA LEU A 12 -34.82 24.86 27.42
C LEU A 12 -34.88 24.56 25.92
N SER A 13 -34.56 25.54 25.09
CA SER A 13 -34.02 25.20 23.77
C SER A 13 -32.68 24.54 24.07
N ALA A 14 -32.58 23.23 23.87
CA ALA A 14 -31.29 22.65 23.54
C ALA A 14 -30.79 23.45 22.34
N ALA A 15 -29.61 24.06 22.44
CA ALA A 15 -28.97 24.65 21.28
C ALA A 15 -28.60 23.48 20.36
N GLU A 16 -29.43 23.20 19.37
CA GLU A 16 -29.13 22.21 18.33
C GLU A 16 -27.95 22.74 17.51
N GLY A 17 -26.95 21.89 17.26
CA GLY A 17 -25.82 22.25 16.40
C GLY A 17 -26.25 22.54 14.96
N GLU A 18 -25.42 23.29 14.24
CA GLU A 18 -25.65 23.56 12.81
C GLU A 18 -25.30 22.32 11.97
N GLU A 19 -25.85 22.25 10.74
CA GLU A 19 -25.60 21.15 9.80
C GLU A 19 -25.32 21.69 8.39
N VAL A 20 -24.38 21.07 7.68
CA VAL A 20 -24.16 21.27 6.24
C VAL A 20 -24.22 19.94 5.49
N CYS A 21 -24.90 19.92 4.35
CA CYS A 21 -25.02 18.74 3.51
C CYS A 21 -24.30 18.93 2.17
N TYR A 22 -23.52 17.93 1.77
CA TYR A 22 -22.86 17.89 0.47
C TYR A 22 -23.36 16.70 -0.33
N ASP A 23 -23.60 16.93 -1.63
CA ASP A 23 -24.08 15.90 -2.53
C ASP A 23 -23.17 14.66 -2.50
N ARG A 24 -23.78 13.47 -2.44
CA ARG A 24 -23.15 12.14 -2.28
C ARG A 24 -22.34 11.90 -1.00
N LEU A 25 -21.99 12.93 -0.22
CA LEU A 25 -21.20 12.81 1.02
C LEU A 25 -22.07 12.83 2.29
N GLY A 26 -23.32 13.27 2.17
CA GLY A 26 -24.25 13.35 3.29
C GLY A 26 -24.12 14.66 4.07
N CYS A 27 -24.62 14.65 5.31
CA CYS A 27 -24.69 15.83 6.17
C CYS A 27 -23.71 15.72 7.34
N PHE A 28 -23.15 16.86 7.73
CA PHE A 28 -22.16 17.01 8.79
C PHE A 28 -22.69 18.03 9.78
N SER A 29 -22.81 17.63 11.04
CA SER A 29 -23.20 18.51 12.13
C SER A 29 -21.99 18.97 12.92
N ASP A 30 -22.05 20.17 13.48
CA ASP A 30 -21.09 20.64 14.48
C ASP A 30 -21.53 20.41 15.93
N ASP A 31 -22.64 19.68 16.14
CA ASP A 31 -23.08 19.25 17.46
C ASP A 31 -22.11 18.25 18.09
N ILE A 32 -22.22 18.02 19.40
CA ILE A 32 -21.46 17.02 20.14
C ILE A 32 -21.70 15.63 19.50
N PRO A 33 -20.64 14.84 19.18
CA PRO A 33 -19.26 14.97 19.64
C PRO A 33 -18.30 15.66 18.65
N TRP A 34 -18.81 16.27 17.58
CA TRP A 34 -17.97 16.85 16.51
C TRP A 34 -17.39 18.21 16.89
N SER A 35 -18.10 18.98 17.71
CA SER A 35 -17.59 20.19 18.36
C SER A 35 -18.22 20.36 19.75
N GLY A 36 -17.91 21.45 20.45
CA GLY A 36 -18.48 21.77 21.76
C GLY A 36 -18.00 20.89 22.92
N THR A 37 -17.05 19.96 22.68
CA THR A 37 -16.44 19.14 23.73
C THR A 37 -15.21 19.82 24.33
N THR A 38 -14.68 19.29 25.44
CA THR A 38 -13.44 19.80 26.04
C THR A 38 -12.25 19.67 25.09
N GLU A 39 -12.19 18.61 24.28
CA GLU A 39 -11.14 18.35 23.30
C GLU A 39 -11.33 19.16 22.01
N ARG A 40 -12.58 19.51 21.66
CA ARG A 40 -12.96 20.21 20.42
C ARG A 40 -13.88 21.41 20.73
N PRO A 41 -13.39 22.46 21.42
CA PRO A 41 -14.24 23.51 21.98
C PRO A 41 -14.82 24.47 20.94
N ILE A 42 -14.29 24.48 19.72
CA ILE A 42 -14.69 25.42 18.67
C ILE A 42 -15.69 24.72 17.74
N HIS A 43 -16.92 25.23 17.69
CA HIS A 43 -17.94 24.83 16.71
C HIS A 43 -17.50 25.19 15.30
N LYS A 44 -17.26 24.16 14.48
CA LYS A 44 -16.87 24.30 13.08
C LYS A 44 -17.45 23.17 12.23
N LEU A 45 -18.13 23.58 11.17
CA LEU A 45 -18.50 22.72 10.07
C LEU A 45 -17.32 22.52 9.09
N PRO A 46 -17.27 21.38 8.38
CA PRO A 46 -16.29 21.16 7.32
C PRO A 46 -16.41 22.20 6.21
N TRP A 47 -15.32 22.38 5.45
CA TRP A 47 -15.35 23.22 4.25
C TRP A 47 -16.07 22.51 3.09
N ASP A 48 -16.58 23.32 2.16
CA ASP A 48 -17.15 22.81 0.91
C ASP A 48 -16.13 21.92 0.16
N PRO A 49 -16.52 20.73 -0.35
CA PRO A 49 -15.63 19.85 -1.09
C PRO A 49 -14.88 20.54 -2.24
N LYS A 50 -15.50 21.51 -2.92
CA LYS A 50 -14.85 22.30 -3.99
C LYS A 50 -13.77 23.24 -3.47
N LYS A 51 -13.83 23.60 -2.18
CA LYS A 51 -12.81 24.42 -1.52
C LYS A 51 -11.67 23.56 -0.96
N ILE A 52 -11.97 22.33 -0.55
CA ILE A 52 -10.94 21.36 -0.14
C ILE A 52 -10.17 20.86 -1.36
N ASP A 53 -10.85 20.68 -2.49
CA ASP A 53 -10.29 20.29 -3.79
C ASP A 53 -9.46 19.00 -3.72
N VAL A 54 -10.14 17.90 -3.35
CA VAL A 54 -9.49 16.60 -3.18
C VAL A 54 -9.24 15.95 -4.53
N HIS A 55 -7.97 15.67 -4.83
CA HIS A 55 -7.54 14.94 -6.01
C HIS A 55 -7.10 13.51 -5.66
N PHE A 56 -7.45 12.54 -6.51
CA PHE A 56 -6.98 11.16 -6.39
C PHE A 56 -5.97 10.85 -7.50
N LEU A 57 -4.69 10.75 -7.11
CA LEU A 57 -3.57 10.56 -8.03
C LEU A 57 -3.19 9.07 -8.10
N LEU A 58 -3.58 8.38 -9.17
CA LEU A 58 -3.31 6.95 -9.35
C LEU A 58 -1.92 6.71 -9.94
N TYR A 59 -1.09 6.01 -9.17
CA TYR A 59 0.17 5.42 -9.63
C TYR A 59 0.03 3.90 -9.75
N THR A 60 0.56 3.33 -10.82
CA THR A 60 0.63 1.88 -11.01
C THR A 60 2.02 1.46 -11.49
N ARG A 61 2.25 0.15 -11.62
CA ARG A 61 3.50 -0.35 -12.21
C ARG A 61 3.63 0.03 -13.68
N GLU A 62 2.51 0.27 -14.35
CA GLU A 62 2.43 0.66 -15.76
C GLU A 62 2.64 2.18 -15.97
N ASN A 63 2.41 3.00 -14.95
CA ASN A 63 2.67 4.44 -14.94
C ASN A 63 3.34 4.87 -13.62
N PRO A 64 4.60 4.48 -13.38
CA PRO A 64 5.26 4.79 -12.12
C PRO A 64 5.51 6.29 -11.97
N ASP A 65 5.87 6.98 -13.06
CA ASP A 65 6.37 8.35 -12.98
C ASP A 65 5.34 9.45 -13.17
N ASN A 66 4.23 9.15 -13.84
CA ASN A 66 3.16 10.11 -14.12
C ASN A 66 1.86 9.55 -13.56
N PHE A 67 1.22 10.29 -12.65
CA PHE A 67 -0.07 9.90 -12.12
C PHE A 67 -1.16 9.98 -13.20
N GLN A 68 -2.20 9.18 -13.02
CA GLN A 68 -3.49 9.34 -13.69
C GLN A 68 -4.48 9.85 -12.65
N GLU A 69 -5.08 11.01 -12.89
CA GLU A 69 -6.11 11.51 -12.00
C GLU A 69 -7.41 10.72 -12.19
N ILE A 70 -7.99 10.24 -11.10
CA ILE A 70 -9.21 9.44 -11.10
C ILE A 70 -10.29 10.09 -10.24
N SER A 71 -11.56 9.85 -10.58
CA SER A 71 -12.71 10.45 -9.92
C SER A 71 -13.77 9.41 -9.57
N ALA A 72 -14.30 9.51 -8.35
CA ALA A 72 -15.48 8.76 -7.94
C ALA A 72 -16.78 9.35 -8.53
N VAL A 73 -16.76 10.58 -9.05
CA VAL A 73 -17.90 11.24 -9.73
C VAL A 73 -17.95 10.81 -11.18
N ASP A 74 -16.82 10.83 -11.86
CA ASP A 74 -16.69 10.37 -13.24
C ASP A 74 -15.97 9.02 -13.27
N THR A 75 -16.74 7.93 -13.18
CA THR A 75 -16.20 6.56 -13.15
C THR A 75 -15.44 6.19 -14.41
N SER A 76 -15.66 6.89 -15.53
CA SER A 76 -14.92 6.65 -16.78
C SER A 76 -13.42 6.90 -16.60
N THR A 77 -13.04 7.86 -15.75
CA THR A 77 -11.63 8.13 -15.42
C THR A 77 -10.93 6.91 -14.83
N ILE A 78 -11.63 6.10 -14.01
CA ILE A 78 -11.11 4.86 -13.45
C ILE A 78 -11.00 3.79 -14.54
N GLU A 79 -12.03 3.65 -15.38
CA GLU A 79 -12.06 2.65 -16.46
C GLU A 79 -10.96 2.85 -17.52
N TYR A 80 -10.64 4.10 -17.85
CA TYR A 80 -9.60 4.45 -18.82
C TYR A 80 -8.19 4.49 -18.21
N SER A 81 -8.08 4.44 -16.88
CA SER A 81 -6.79 4.40 -16.19
C SER A 81 -6.15 3.00 -16.22
N ASN A 82 -4.94 2.90 -15.69
CA ASN A 82 -4.25 1.62 -15.45
C ASN A 82 -4.76 0.88 -14.20
N PHE A 83 -5.86 1.33 -13.58
CA PHE A 83 -6.44 0.68 -12.41
C PHE A 83 -6.80 -0.77 -12.72
N ASN A 84 -6.51 -1.66 -11.78
CA ASN A 84 -6.77 -3.09 -11.93
C ASN A 84 -7.38 -3.64 -10.65
N ALA A 85 -8.68 -3.95 -10.70
CA ALA A 85 -9.45 -4.45 -9.56
C ALA A 85 -8.97 -5.82 -9.03
N SER A 86 -8.15 -6.56 -9.79
CA SER A 86 -7.52 -7.80 -9.32
C SER A 86 -6.26 -7.56 -8.47
N ARG A 87 -5.83 -6.30 -8.31
CA ARG A 87 -4.64 -5.92 -7.51
C ARG A 87 -5.07 -5.21 -6.23
N LEU A 88 -4.26 -5.38 -5.18
CA LEU A 88 -4.43 -4.61 -3.94
C LEU A 88 -4.29 -3.11 -4.24
N THR A 89 -5.25 -2.32 -3.74
CA THR A 89 -5.23 -0.85 -3.82
C THR A 89 -4.80 -0.30 -2.47
N ARG A 90 -3.86 0.64 -2.45
CA ARG A 90 -3.37 1.29 -1.23
C ARG A 90 -3.54 2.80 -1.39
N PHE A 91 -4.22 3.42 -0.43
CA PHE A 91 -4.34 4.87 -0.37
C PHE A 91 -3.26 5.44 0.55
N ILE A 92 -2.58 6.49 0.09
CA ILE A 92 -1.64 7.27 0.89
C ILE A 92 -2.24 8.66 0.99
N VAL A 93 -2.54 9.10 2.21
CA VAL A 93 -3.16 10.40 2.47
C VAL A 93 -2.18 11.22 3.28
N HIS A 94 -1.83 12.40 2.75
CA HIS A 94 -0.96 13.34 3.44
C HIS A 94 -1.67 13.99 4.63
N GLY A 95 -0.90 14.65 5.50
CA GLY A 95 -1.41 15.23 6.75
C GLY A 95 -1.16 16.73 6.87
N PHE A 96 -0.99 17.18 8.11
CA PHE A 96 -0.83 18.58 8.48
C PHE A 96 0.27 19.31 7.67
N ILE A 97 -0.09 20.45 7.07
CA ILE A 97 0.77 21.36 6.29
C ILE A 97 1.31 20.76 4.97
N ASP A 98 1.03 19.50 4.68
CA ASP A 98 1.54 18.81 3.49
C ASP A 98 0.54 18.89 2.32
N ASN A 99 1.02 18.61 1.10
CA ASN A 99 0.17 18.46 -0.09
C ASN A 99 0.35 17.06 -0.71
N GLY A 100 -0.62 16.62 -1.52
CA GLY A 100 -0.65 15.28 -2.14
C GLY A 100 0.29 15.11 -3.33
N GLU A 101 0.94 16.18 -3.80
CA GLU A 101 1.89 16.15 -4.92
C GLU A 101 3.34 16.10 -4.46
N GLU A 102 3.61 16.17 -3.14
CA GLU A 102 4.96 16.02 -2.62
C GLU A 102 5.56 14.67 -3.03
N ASN A 103 6.85 14.70 -3.40
CA ASN A 103 7.54 13.54 -3.98
C ASN A 103 7.43 12.29 -3.10
N TRP A 104 7.37 12.44 -1.78
CA TRP A 104 7.36 11.33 -0.83
C TRP A 104 6.19 10.36 -1.04
N LEU A 105 5.01 10.84 -1.46
CA LEU A 105 3.86 9.96 -1.72
C LEU A 105 4.16 9.05 -2.91
N SER A 106 4.70 9.63 -3.99
CA SER A 106 5.10 8.89 -5.19
C SER A 106 6.32 7.99 -4.94
N ASP A 107 7.27 8.43 -4.12
CA ASP A 107 8.47 7.68 -3.76
C ASP A 107 8.13 6.42 -2.96
N MET A 108 7.19 6.54 -2.03
CA MET A 108 6.65 5.39 -1.30
C MET A 108 5.97 4.40 -2.24
N CYS A 109 5.24 4.90 -3.27
CA CYS A 109 4.61 4.06 -4.31
C CYS A 109 5.64 3.37 -5.22
N LYS A 110 6.74 4.05 -5.58
CA LYS A 110 7.80 3.55 -6.46
C LYS A 110 8.79 2.63 -5.76
N GLY A 111 8.82 2.64 -4.42
CA GLY A 111 9.81 1.93 -3.62
C GLY A 111 11.22 2.51 -3.76
N SER A 112 11.34 3.81 -4.03
CA SER A 112 12.63 4.52 -4.08
C SER A 112 13.28 4.65 -2.69
N CYS A 113 12.51 4.50 -1.61
CA CYS A 113 12.98 4.52 -0.23
C CYS A 113 13.30 3.11 0.33
N PHE A 114 14.11 2.34 -0.39
CA PHE A 114 14.51 0.98 0.01
C PHE A 114 15.92 0.63 -0.52
N PRO A 115 16.73 -0.16 0.23
CA PRO A 115 16.53 -0.69 1.58
C PRO A 115 16.78 0.39 2.66
N CYS A 116 16.87 -0.01 3.92
CA CYS A 116 17.33 0.89 4.98
C CYS A 116 18.73 1.46 4.66
N PRO A 117 19.00 2.72 5.05
CA PRO A 117 20.31 3.32 4.91
C PRO A 117 21.34 2.63 5.83
N LYS A 118 22.61 3.01 5.73
CA LYS A 118 23.70 2.39 6.51
C LYS A 118 23.49 2.48 8.02
N GLU A 119 22.79 3.51 8.47
CA GLU A 119 22.42 3.75 9.87
C GLU A 119 21.26 2.85 10.35
N GLY A 120 20.65 2.07 9.45
CA GLY A 120 19.45 1.29 9.69
C GLY A 120 18.15 2.10 9.55
N CYS A 121 17.00 1.45 9.70
CA CYS A 121 15.72 2.14 9.85
C CYS A 121 15.33 2.21 11.33
N PRO A 122 14.74 3.32 11.80
CA PRO A 122 14.10 3.38 13.11
C PRO A 122 12.88 2.46 13.19
N ASN A 123 12.64 1.89 14.36
CA ASN A 123 11.36 1.22 14.65
C ASN A 123 10.28 2.27 14.89
N MET A 124 9.11 2.11 14.27
CA MET A 124 7.95 2.91 14.61
C MET A 124 7.43 2.55 16.01
N GLY A 125 7.11 3.55 16.84
CA GLY A 125 6.49 3.37 18.15
C GLY A 125 7.51 3.31 19.30
N HIS A 126 7.30 2.38 20.24
CA HIS A 126 7.98 2.37 21.56
C HIS A 126 9.52 2.37 21.49
N PHE A 127 10.11 1.76 20.45
CA PHE A 127 11.55 1.63 20.28
C PHE A 127 12.17 2.64 19.30
N ALA A 128 11.46 3.70 18.95
CA ALA A 128 11.98 4.74 18.04
C ALA A 128 13.22 5.45 18.62
N ASP A 129 13.30 5.58 19.94
CA ASP A 129 14.41 6.16 20.71
C ASP A 129 15.74 5.39 20.59
N LYS A 130 15.68 4.12 20.18
CA LYS A 130 16.87 3.30 19.94
C LYS A 130 17.61 3.68 18.67
N PHE A 131 16.98 4.39 17.74
CA PHE A 131 17.63 4.83 16.51
C PHE A 131 18.74 5.83 16.81
N LYS A 132 19.96 5.54 16.34
CA LYS A 132 21.15 6.37 16.56
C LYS A 132 21.60 7.11 15.28
N GLY A 133 20.87 6.96 14.18
CA GLY A 133 21.13 7.69 12.95
C GLY A 133 20.93 9.19 13.14
N LYS A 134 21.59 9.99 12.30
CA LYS A 134 21.44 11.45 12.31
C LYS A 134 20.03 11.82 11.86
N THR A 135 19.15 12.16 12.80
CA THR A 135 17.98 12.98 12.48
C THR A 135 18.51 14.38 12.23
N GLY A 136 18.31 14.93 11.02
CA GLY A 136 18.72 16.30 10.72
C GLY A 136 18.08 17.32 11.68
N ASN A 137 18.51 18.57 11.61
CA ASN A 137 17.86 19.66 12.35
C ASN A 137 16.39 19.90 11.92
N ASP A 138 15.94 19.22 10.86
CA ASP A 138 14.59 19.26 10.31
C ASP A 138 13.81 17.97 10.63
N PHE A 139 12.48 18.07 10.66
CA PHE A 139 11.57 16.94 10.83
C PHE A 139 11.86 15.84 9.79
N THR A 140 12.29 14.66 10.26
CA THR A 140 12.54 13.50 9.39
C THR A 140 11.24 12.73 9.17
N LYS A 141 10.74 12.70 7.93
CA LYS A 141 9.57 11.88 7.55
C LYS A 141 10.01 10.44 7.25
N LEU A 142 9.26 9.47 7.75
CA LEU A 142 9.54 8.04 7.63
C LEU A 142 8.26 7.29 7.28
N TYR A 143 8.36 6.27 6.43
CA TYR A 143 7.20 5.56 5.89
C TYR A 143 7.37 4.05 6.01
N LEU A 144 6.26 3.37 6.34
CA LEU A 144 6.14 1.92 6.35
C LEU A 144 4.68 1.52 6.09
N ASN A 145 4.47 0.25 5.73
CA ASN A 145 3.14 -0.36 5.69
C ASN A 145 2.93 -1.22 6.94
N THR A 146 1.68 -1.37 7.37
CA THR A 146 1.23 -2.33 8.39
C THR A 146 0.25 -3.32 7.79
N ALA A 147 0.02 -4.45 8.47
CA ALA A 147 -1.05 -5.37 8.09
C ALA A 147 -2.42 -4.71 8.35
N GLU A 148 -3.47 -5.28 7.73
CA GLU A 148 -4.85 -4.81 7.90
C GLU A 148 -5.44 -5.20 9.26
N ASP A 149 -4.99 -6.34 9.80
CA ASP A 149 -5.43 -6.90 11.07
C ASP A 149 -4.24 -7.23 11.97
N LYS A 150 -4.53 -7.50 13.24
CA LYS A 150 -3.54 -7.96 14.21
C LYS A 150 -2.99 -9.34 13.79
N ASP A 151 -1.67 -9.57 13.79
CA ASP A 151 -0.57 -8.68 14.19
C ASP A 151 -0.11 -7.74 13.06
N PHE A 152 0.01 -6.44 13.36
CA PHE A 152 0.22 -5.38 12.37
C PHE A 152 1.65 -5.31 11.76
N ALA A 153 2.59 -6.08 12.30
CA ALA A 153 4.00 -6.01 11.90
C ALA A 153 4.24 -6.60 10.51
N LEU A 154 4.99 -5.89 9.67
CA LEU A 154 5.39 -6.35 8.34
C LEU A 154 6.89 -6.18 8.13
N TRP A 155 7.47 -7.07 7.32
CA TRP A 155 8.87 -7.06 6.89
C TRP A 155 8.94 -6.87 5.39
N ARG A 156 9.59 -5.78 4.96
CA ARG A 156 9.69 -5.41 3.54
C ARG A 156 10.89 -6.08 2.86
N TYR A 157 10.65 -6.67 1.70
CA TYR A 157 11.67 -7.25 0.82
C TYR A 157 11.51 -6.74 -0.61
N LYS A 158 12.61 -6.55 -1.34
CA LYS A 158 12.59 -6.32 -2.79
C LYS A 158 12.83 -7.65 -3.50
N VAL A 159 11.92 -8.04 -4.37
CA VAL A 159 12.01 -9.27 -5.15
C VAL A 159 12.13 -8.92 -6.63
N THR A 160 13.19 -9.42 -7.26
CA THR A 160 13.47 -9.24 -8.68
C THR A 160 13.49 -10.60 -9.36
N VAL A 161 12.56 -10.82 -10.31
CA VAL A 161 12.34 -12.10 -11.00
C VAL A 161 12.70 -11.95 -12.47
N THR A 162 13.63 -12.77 -12.96
CA THR A 162 13.91 -12.92 -14.39
C THR A 162 13.23 -14.19 -14.90
N LEU A 163 12.33 -14.05 -15.86
CA LEU A 163 11.56 -15.18 -16.38
C LEU A 163 12.38 -16.03 -17.35
N SER A 164 12.02 -17.29 -17.47
CA SER A 164 12.53 -18.23 -18.48
C SER A 164 11.38 -18.98 -19.13
N GLY A 165 11.52 -19.31 -20.42
CA GLY A 165 10.45 -19.95 -21.17
C GLY A 165 10.71 -19.90 -22.67
N LYS A 166 9.76 -20.41 -23.45
CA LYS A 166 9.85 -20.40 -24.93
C LYS A 166 8.94 -19.38 -25.59
N SER A 167 7.90 -18.94 -24.89
CA SER A 167 6.84 -18.13 -25.48
C SER A 167 6.30 -17.16 -24.45
N LYS A 168 5.91 -15.97 -24.92
CA LYS A 168 5.19 -14.98 -24.12
C LYS A 168 3.80 -15.52 -23.76
N VAL A 169 3.36 -15.26 -22.53
CA VAL A 169 2.04 -15.66 -22.03
C VAL A 169 1.39 -14.50 -21.29
N LYS A 170 0.06 -14.45 -21.22
CA LYS A 170 -0.67 -13.47 -20.40
C LYS A 170 -1.05 -14.14 -19.09
N GLY A 171 -0.71 -13.54 -17.95
CA GLY A 171 -0.93 -14.16 -16.64
C GLY A 171 -0.35 -13.33 -15.51
N TYR A 172 -0.10 -13.98 -14.38
CA TYR A 172 0.56 -13.37 -13.23
C TYR A 172 1.61 -14.30 -12.63
N VAL A 173 2.53 -13.70 -11.88
CA VAL A 173 3.63 -14.37 -11.19
C VAL A 173 3.55 -14.08 -9.71
N ASN A 174 3.61 -15.14 -8.91
CA ASN A 174 3.71 -15.09 -7.47
C ASN A 174 5.05 -15.66 -6.99
N VAL A 175 5.56 -15.10 -5.90
CA VAL A 175 6.76 -15.59 -5.21
C VAL A 175 6.47 -15.80 -3.73
N ALA A 176 6.99 -16.88 -3.16
CA ALA A 176 7.01 -17.12 -1.72
C ALA A 176 8.46 -17.33 -1.24
N LEU A 177 8.81 -16.69 -0.12
CA LEU A 177 10.14 -16.77 0.48
C LEU A 177 10.17 -17.83 1.59
N TYR A 178 11.29 -18.54 1.72
CA TYR A 178 11.51 -19.53 2.78
C TYR A 178 12.90 -19.30 3.39
N GLY A 179 12.95 -19.14 4.71
CA GLY A 179 14.19 -18.92 5.44
C GLY A 179 14.18 -19.50 6.84
N SER A 180 15.19 -19.13 7.62
CA SER A 180 15.40 -19.61 8.98
C SER A 180 14.28 -19.23 9.95
N GLY A 181 13.57 -18.12 9.69
CA GLY A 181 12.48 -17.62 10.53
C GLY A 181 11.08 -18.09 10.12
N GLY A 182 10.96 -18.85 9.03
CA GLY A 182 9.68 -19.33 8.50
C GLY A 182 9.53 -19.11 7.00
N ASN A 183 8.29 -19.05 6.53
CA ASN A 183 7.97 -18.81 5.13
C ASN A 183 6.83 -17.81 4.98
N THR A 184 6.84 -17.07 3.87
CA THR A 184 5.76 -16.14 3.54
C THR A 184 4.61 -16.87 2.85
N ARG A 185 3.47 -16.18 2.73
CA ARG A 185 2.47 -16.47 1.70
C ARG A 185 3.03 -16.15 0.30
N GLN A 186 2.24 -16.45 -0.72
CA GLN A 186 2.55 -16.07 -2.09
C GLN A 186 2.22 -14.59 -2.30
N HIS A 187 3.18 -13.83 -2.82
CA HIS A 187 3.01 -12.41 -3.15
C HIS A 187 3.12 -12.21 -4.66
N GLN A 188 2.15 -11.50 -5.24
CA GLN A 188 2.15 -11.20 -6.67
C GLN A 188 3.23 -10.16 -7.01
N VAL A 189 4.16 -10.57 -7.89
CA VAL A 189 5.26 -9.71 -8.38
C VAL A 189 4.82 -8.93 -9.61
N ILE A 190 4.18 -9.60 -10.56
CA ILE A 190 3.72 -8.99 -11.82
C ILE A 190 2.44 -9.68 -12.31
N GLN A 191 1.59 -8.92 -12.98
CA GLN A 191 0.42 -9.40 -13.71
C GLN A 191 0.37 -8.67 -15.06
N GLY A 192 0.17 -9.40 -16.15
CA GLY A 192 0.14 -8.85 -17.50
C GLY A 192 0.75 -9.80 -18.51
N THR A 193 1.48 -9.25 -19.49
CA THR A 193 2.22 -10.05 -20.46
C THR A 193 3.57 -10.48 -19.86
N LEU A 194 3.69 -11.76 -19.59
CA LEU A 194 4.88 -12.42 -19.07
C LEU A 194 5.78 -12.81 -20.23
N GLN A 195 6.91 -12.12 -20.36
CA GLN A 195 7.88 -12.34 -21.43
C GLN A 195 9.12 -13.05 -20.87
N PRO A 196 9.53 -14.21 -21.44
CA PRO A 196 10.81 -14.84 -21.10
C PRO A 196 11.98 -13.85 -21.25
N ASP A 197 13.01 -14.02 -20.42
CA ASP A 197 14.23 -13.21 -20.35
C ASP A 197 14.03 -11.76 -19.84
N ASN A 198 12.78 -11.30 -19.70
CA ASN A 198 12.50 -10.03 -19.03
C ASN A 198 12.61 -10.18 -17.51
N THR A 199 12.95 -9.06 -16.87
CA THR A 199 13.09 -8.94 -15.42
C THR A 199 12.01 -8.03 -14.84
N TYR A 200 11.41 -8.46 -13.74
CA TYR A 200 10.32 -7.75 -13.05
C TYR A 200 10.67 -7.57 -11.59
N THR A 201 10.53 -6.36 -11.08
CA THR A 201 10.81 -6.02 -9.68
C THR A 201 9.52 -5.65 -8.95
N SER A 202 9.36 -6.13 -7.73
CA SER A 202 8.26 -5.77 -6.83
C SER A 202 8.74 -5.73 -5.39
N PHE A 203 8.09 -4.91 -4.58
CA PHE A 203 8.27 -4.88 -3.13
C PHE A 203 7.18 -5.72 -2.48
N ILE A 204 7.55 -6.56 -1.52
CA ILE A 204 6.63 -7.38 -0.75
C ILE A 204 6.74 -6.96 0.72
N ASP A 205 5.59 -6.80 1.36
CA ASP A 205 5.50 -6.62 2.81
C ASP A 205 4.95 -7.94 3.36
N ALA A 206 5.78 -8.69 4.06
CA ALA A 206 5.48 -10.03 4.56
C ALA A 206 5.14 -10.00 6.06
N GLU A 207 4.25 -10.88 6.50
CA GLU A 207 3.79 -10.98 7.90
C GLU A 207 4.78 -11.74 8.80
N VAL A 208 5.87 -12.23 8.24
CA VAL A 208 6.89 -13.01 8.94
C VAL A 208 8.27 -12.52 8.53
N ASN A 209 9.15 -12.28 9.51
CA ASN A 209 10.57 -12.14 9.24
C ASN A 209 11.15 -13.50 8.85
N VAL A 210 11.41 -13.72 7.56
CA VAL A 210 11.97 -15.00 7.10
C VAL A 210 13.42 -15.23 7.51
N GLY A 211 14.11 -14.22 8.04
CA GLY A 211 15.52 -14.30 8.39
C GLY A 211 16.41 -14.56 7.18
N THR A 212 17.36 -15.49 7.29
CA THR A 212 18.22 -15.88 6.17
C THR A 212 17.41 -16.66 5.14
N VAL A 213 17.22 -16.07 3.96
CA VAL A 213 16.46 -16.70 2.87
C VAL A 213 17.27 -17.88 2.31
N THR A 214 16.69 -19.07 2.36
CA THR A 214 17.34 -20.34 1.96
C THR A 214 16.86 -20.86 0.62
N LYS A 215 15.61 -20.56 0.25
CA LYS A 215 15.01 -20.91 -1.03
C LYS A 215 13.83 -20.01 -1.33
N VAL A 216 13.44 -19.98 -2.59
CA VAL A 216 12.23 -19.27 -3.04
C VAL A 216 11.40 -20.19 -3.91
N LYS A 217 10.08 -19.99 -3.87
CA LYS A 217 9.16 -20.69 -4.77
C LYS A 217 8.53 -19.70 -5.72
N PHE A 218 8.61 -20.02 -7.00
CA PHE A 218 7.98 -19.31 -8.10
C PHE A 218 6.69 -20.05 -8.49
N LEU A 219 5.62 -19.30 -8.72
CA LEU A 219 4.38 -19.78 -9.29
C LEU A 219 3.95 -18.82 -10.39
N TRP A 220 3.41 -19.35 -11.48
CA TRP A 220 2.71 -18.54 -12.46
C TRP A 220 1.38 -19.20 -12.80
N ASN A 221 0.42 -18.38 -13.18
CA ASN A 221 -0.88 -18.84 -13.65
C ASN A 221 -1.41 -17.88 -14.73
N ASN A 222 -2.33 -18.36 -15.56
CA ASN A 222 -3.11 -17.57 -16.49
C ASN A 222 -4.60 -17.80 -16.21
N ASN A 223 -5.42 -16.77 -16.38
CA ASN A 223 -6.87 -16.92 -16.24
C ASN A 223 -7.53 -17.34 -17.58
N TRP A 224 -6.76 -17.85 -18.55
CA TRP A 224 -7.21 -18.07 -19.91
C TRP A 224 -6.77 -19.43 -20.43
N ILE A 225 -7.74 -20.28 -20.79
CA ILE A 225 -7.49 -21.63 -21.35
C ILE A 225 -6.53 -21.54 -22.55
N ASN A 226 -5.28 -21.95 -22.37
CA ASN A 226 -4.27 -21.88 -23.42
C ASN A 226 -4.00 -23.28 -24.02
N PRO A 227 -4.47 -23.56 -25.25
CA PRO A 227 -4.35 -24.88 -25.87
C PRO A 227 -2.90 -25.31 -26.14
N THR A 228 -1.94 -24.37 -26.11
CA THR A 228 -0.51 -24.66 -26.29
C THR A 228 0.16 -25.22 -25.04
N LEU A 229 -0.54 -25.24 -23.89
CA LEU A 229 -0.03 -25.70 -22.59
C LEU A 229 1.39 -25.18 -22.30
N PRO A 230 1.58 -23.85 -22.31
CA PRO A 230 2.90 -23.25 -22.21
C PRO A 230 3.55 -23.59 -20.86
N LYS A 231 4.88 -23.56 -20.85
CA LYS A 231 5.68 -23.68 -19.63
C LYS A 231 6.52 -22.43 -19.44
N LEU A 232 6.49 -21.92 -18.22
CA LEU A 232 7.24 -20.75 -17.78
C LEU A 232 8.00 -21.13 -16.50
N GLY A 233 9.13 -20.48 -16.26
CA GLY A 233 9.86 -20.58 -15.01
C GLY A 233 10.51 -19.25 -14.67
N ALA A 234 11.19 -19.21 -13.54
CA ALA A 234 12.16 -18.17 -13.23
C ALA A 234 13.57 -18.71 -13.45
N ALA A 235 14.37 -17.99 -14.25
CA ALA A 235 15.80 -18.24 -14.40
C ALA A 235 16.54 -17.84 -13.12
N THR A 236 16.23 -16.62 -12.64
CA THR A 236 16.82 -16.04 -11.44
C THR A 236 15.77 -15.30 -10.63
N ILE A 237 15.87 -15.42 -9.31
CA ILE A 237 15.15 -14.58 -8.36
C ILE A 237 16.17 -14.01 -7.38
N THR A 238 16.22 -12.69 -7.29
CA THR A 238 17.00 -11.97 -6.28
C THR A 238 16.06 -11.41 -5.23
N VAL A 239 16.41 -11.59 -3.96
CA VAL A 239 15.67 -11.09 -2.80
C VAL A 239 16.60 -10.19 -2.01
N GLN A 240 16.22 -8.93 -1.81
CA GLN A 240 16.93 -8.00 -0.95
C GLN A 240 16.12 -7.78 0.33
N SER A 241 16.76 -7.94 1.49
CA SER A 241 16.18 -7.61 2.80
C SER A 241 16.12 -6.09 3.00
N GLY A 242 14.98 -5.58 3.47
CA GLY A 242 14.84 -4.16 3.78
C GLY A 242 15.67 -3.73 4.98
N GLU A 243 15.76 -4.58 6.00
CA GLU A 243 16.38 -4.24 7.28
C GLU A 243 17.88 -3.92 7.15
N ASN A 244 18.60 -4.71 6.36
CA ASN A 244 20.06 -4.65 6.28
C ASN A 244 20.60 -4.60 4.84
N GLY A 245 19.73 -4.59 3.83
CA GLY A 245 20.12 -4.55 2.42
C GLY A 245 20.76 -5.83 1.89
N THR A 246 20.82 -6.92 2.67
CA THR A 246 21.43 -8.19 2.24
C THR A 246 20.68 -8.75 1.03
N GLU A 247 21.43 -9.09 -0.01
CA GLU A 247 20.89 -9.70 -1.23
C GLU A 247 21.15 -11.21 -1.25
N TYR A 248 20.10 -11.96 -1.58
CA TYR A 248 20.11 -13.41 -1.77
C TYR A 248 19.71 -13.68 -3.21
N ARG A 249 20.52 -14.47 -3.92
CA ARG A 249 20.25 -14.83 -5.31
C ARG A 249 19.95 -16.32 -5.41
N PHE A 250 18.95 -16.64 -6.22
CA PHE A 250 18.47 -18.00 -6.43
C PHE A 250 18.33 -18.25 -7.93
N CYS A 251 18.72 -19.44 -8.37
CA CYS A 251 18.68 -19.85 -9.77
C CYS A 251 17.77 -21.07 -9.94
N GLY A 252 17.12 -21.15 -11.11
CA GLY A 252 16.32 -22.28 -11.54
C GLY A 252 16.44 -22.49 -13.04
N SER A 253 16.50 -23.75 -13.48
CA SER A 253 16.56 -24.11 -14.89
C SER A 253 15.27 -24.73 -15.42
N GLU A 254 14.40 -25.15 -14.51
CA GLU A 254 13.12 -25.80 -14.78
C GLU A 254 12.09 -24.82 -15.32
N LYS A 255 11.18 -25.34 -16.17
CA LYS A 255 9.98 -24.63 -16.63
C LYS A 255 8.78 -25.46 -16.24
N VAL A 256 7.84 -24.84 -15.55
CA VAL A 256 6.69 -25.50 -14.94
C VAL A 256 5.41 -25.10 -15.68
N ARG A 257 4.39 -25.95 -15.60
CA ARG A 257 3.03 -25.57 -16.07
C ARG A 257 2.44 -24.52 -15.12
N GLU A 258 1.32 -23.94 -15.55
CA GLU A 258 0.48 -23.12 -14.67
C GLU A 258 0.15 -23.87 -13.37
N ASP A 259 0.06 -23.14 -12.26
CA ASP A 259 -0.23 -23.66 -10.92
C ASP A 259 0.75 -24.72 -10.37
N VAL A 260 1.90 -24.91 -11.02
CA VAL A 260 2.96 -25.78 -10.52
C VAL A 260 4.08 -24.94 -9.90
N LEU A 261 4.42 -25.21 -8.65
CA LEU A 261 5.49 -24.50 -7.94
C LEU A 261 6.88 -24.93 -8.45
N GLN A 262 7.66 -23.97 -8.91
CA GLN A 262 9.09 -24.15 -9.16
C GLN A 262 9.87 -23.71 -7.91
N THR A 263 10.75 -24.58 -7.40
CA THR A 263 11.66 -24.21 -6.30
C THR A 263 13.00 -23.77 -6.88
N LEU A 264 13.50 -22.61 -6.45
CA LEU A 264 14.84 -22.14 -6.81
C LEU A 264 15.76 -22.22 -5.59
N THR A 265 17.03 -22.53 -5.86
CA THR A 265 18.08 -22.72 -4.85
C THR A 265 19.21 -21.72 -5.05
N ALA A 266 20.03 -21.52 -4.01
CA ALA A 266 21.04 -20.46 -3.99
C ALA A 266 22.08 -20.60 -5.12
N CYS A 267 22.46 -19.45 -5.68
CA CYS A 267 23.51 -19.19 -6.67
C CYS A 267 23.92 -17.71 -6.54
#